data_AF-A0A2A9GVS1-F1
#
_entry.id   AF-A0A2A9GVS1-F1
#
_cell.length_a   1.000
_cell.length_b   1.000
_cell.length_c   1.000
_cell.angle_alpha   90.00
_cell.angle_beta   90.00
_cell.angle_gamma   90.00
#
_symmetry.space_group_name_H-M   'P 1'
#
loop_
_entity.id
_entity.type
_entity.pdbx_description
1 polymer ?
#
loop_
_entity_poly.entity_id
_entity_poly.type
_entity_poly.pdbx_seq_one_letter_code
_entity_poly.pdbx_strand_id
1 'polypeptide(L)' 'MSDDETTRPDPTVPPAPRTGHDQVDGVLAELDGLADQPVAEHHDRLARAHEALHGVLSDESSDSGAQGSA' A
#
# COMPACT_ATOMS: atom_id res chain seq x y z
N MET A 1 18.83 -26.21 20.15
CA MET A 1 18.43 -26.14 18.73
C MET A 1 17.57 -24.91 18.62
N SER A 2 18.00 -23.96 17.79
CA SER A 2 17.31 -22.69 17.57
C SER A 2 16.09 -22.96 16.70
N ASP A 3 14.90 -22.81 17.25
CA ASP A 3 13.68 -22.82 16.46
C ASP A 3 13.60 -21.49 15.70
N ASP A 4 13.87 -21.59 14.41
CA ASP A 4 13.61 -20.59 13.39
C ASP A 4 12.09 -20.35 13.31
N GLU A 5 11.57 -19.52 14.21
CA GLU A 5 10.20 -18.98 14.12
C GLU A 5 10.17 -17.87 13.07
N THR A 6 10.55 -18.24 11.84
CA THR A 6 10.22 -17.47 10.65
C THR A 6 8.70 -17.46 10.55
N THR A 7 8.11 -16.31 10.85
CA THR A 7 6.67 -16.02 10.87
C THR A 7 5.95 -16.79 9.74
N ARG A 8 5.20 -17.82 10.11
CA ARG A 8 4.44 -18.60 9.14
C ARG A 8 3.13 -17.83 8.89
N PRO A 9 2.83 -17.39 7.66
CA PRO A 9 1.62 -16.63 7.40
C PRO A 9 0.41 -17.46 7.83
N ASP A 10 -0.46 -16.87 8.65
CA ASP A 10 -1.68 -17.54 9.13
C ASP A 10 -2.60 -17.82 7.92
N PRO A 11 -2.88 -19.09 7.60
CA PRO A 11 -3.64 -19.47 6.41
C PRO A 11 -5.12 -19.06 6.48
N THR A 12 -5.58 -18.53 7.61
CA THR A 12 -6.96 -18.06 7.83
C THR A 12 -7.16 -16.63 7.36
N VAL A 13 -6.08 -15.85 7.19
CA VAL A 13 -6.18 -14.47 6.70
C VAL A 13 -6.34 -14.50 5.19
N PRO A 14 -7.49 -14.06 4.63
CA PRO A 14 -7.65 -13.98 3.19
C PRO A 14 -6.61 -12.99 2.62
N PRO A 15 -6.05 -13.25 1.43
CA PRO A 15 -5.10 -12.34 0.82
C PRO A 15 -5.74 -10.96 0.64
N ALA A 16 -4.95 -9.91 0.89
CA ALA A 16 -5.41 -8.55 0.69
C ALA A 16 -5.90 -8.37 -0.76
N PRO A 17 -7.07 -7.73 -0.96
CA PRO A 17 -7.57 -7.47 -2.29
C PRO A 17 -6.56 -6.61 -3.06
N ARG A 18 -6.28 -7.01 -4.30
CA ARG A 18 -5.39 -6.30 -5.23
C ARG A 18 -6.22 -5.35 -6.09
N THR A 19 -5.70 -4.15 -6.32
CA THR A 19 -6.29 -3.16 -7.23
C THR A 19 -5.92 -3.42 -8.68
N GLY A 20 -4.82 -4.15 -8.92
CA GLY A 20 -4.27 -4.37 -10.25
C GLY A 20 -3.39 -3.21 -10.74
N HIS A 21 -3.16 -2.21 -9.90
CA HIS A 21 -2.23 -1.11 -10.17
C HIS A 21 -0.99 -1.26 -9.29
N ASP A 22 0.14 -1.63 -9.90
CA ASP A 22 1.36 -2.02 -9.18
C ASP A 22 1.82 -0.99 -8.15
N GLN A 23 1.71 0.30 -8.48
CA GLN A 23 2.12 1.38 -7.58
C GLN A 23 1.15 1.56 -6.39
N VAL A 24 -0.15 1.32 -6.60
CA VAL A 24 -1.14 1.39 -5.51
C VAL A 24 -0.99 0.16 -4.62
N ASP A 25 -0.89 -1.03 -5.22
CA ASP A 25 -0.70 -2.28 -4.50
C ASP A 25 0.62 -2.27 -3.70
N GLY A 26 1.67 -1.63 -4.21
CA GLY A 26 2.92 -1.40 -3.50
C GLY A 26 2.75 -0.54 -2.25
N VAL A 27 2.10 0.63 -2.36
CA VAL A 27 1.84 1.52 -1.22
C VAL A 27 0.96 0.83 -0.18
N LEU A 28 -0.05 0.07 -0.60
CA LEU A 28 -0.91 -0.69 0.31
C LEU A 28 -0.15 -1.81 1.04
N ALA A 29 0.82 -2.46 0.37
CA ALA A 29 1.67 -3.47 0.99
C ALA A 29 2.62 -2.86 2.04
N GLU A 30 3.06 -1.61 1.89
CA GLU A 30 3.89 -0.93 2.90
C GLU A 30 3.13 -0.63 4.21
N LEU A 31 1.80 -0.58 4.13
CA LEU A 31 0.93 -0.45 5.30
C LEU A 31 0.65 -1.80 5.98
N ASP A 32 0.98 -2.92 5.33
CA ASP A 32 0.89 -4.24 5.95
C ASP A 32 1.92 -4.33 7.09
N GLY A 33 1.47 -4.69 8.29
CA GLY A 33 2.30 -4.66 9.51
C GLY A 33 2.44 -3.29 10.18
N LEU A 34 1.62 -2.29 9.82
CA LEU A 34 1.55 -1.02 10.56
C LEU A 34 1.26 -1.24 12.05
N ALA A 35 0.41 -2.23 12.37
CA ALA A 35 0.05 -2.60 13.74
C ALA A 35 1.25 -3.07 14.58
N ASP A 36 2.30 -3.60 13.95
CA ASP A 36 3.51 -4.08 14.62
C ASP A 36 4.53 -2.96 14.90
N GLN A 37 4.26 -1.74 14.44
CA GLN A 37 5.11 -0.58 14.64
C GLN A 37 4.66 0.27 15.85
N PRO A 38 5.56 1.07 16.44
CA PRO A 38 5.18 2.02 17.48
C PRO A 38 4.13 3.02 16.97
N VAL A 39 3.10 3.30 17.78
CA VAL A 39 2.01 4.23 17.42
C VAL A 39 2.51 5.62 17.01
N ALA A 40 3.62 6.08 17.60
CA ALA A 40 4.24 7.35 17.24
C ALA A 40 4.67 7.40 15.76
N GLU A 41 5.03 6.26 15.16
CA GLU A 41 5.46 6.14 13.76
C GLU A 41 4.27 5.99 12.80
N HIS A 42 3.07 5.70 13.30
CA HIS A 42 1.90 5.42 12.46
C HIS A 42 1.51 6.65 11.65
N HIS A 43 1.52 7.82 12.29
CA HIS A 43 1.15 9.07 11.63
C HIS A 43 2.03 9.32 10.40
N ASP A 44 3.34 9.23 10.55
CA ASP A 44 4.28 9.54 9.48
C ASP A 44 4.21 8.53 8.34
N ARG A 45 4.00 7.24 8.66
CA ARG A 45 3.77 6.21 7.64
C ARG A 45 2.45 6.42 6.89
N LEU A 46 1.37 6.69 7.60
CA LEU A 46 0.07 6.96 6.99
C LEU A 46 0.11 8.23 6.13
N ALA A 47 0.79 9.29 6.59
CA ALA A 47 0.96 10.52 5.83
C ALA A 47 1.71 10.27 4.51
N ARG A 48 2.84 9.54 4.54
CA ARG A 48 3.60 9.19 3.34
C ARG A 48 2.80 8.32 2.38
N ALA A 49 2.10 7.31 2.87
CA ALA A 49 1.26 6.45 2.05
C ALA A 49 0.11 7.24 1.41
N HIS A 50 -0.50 8.15 2.15
CA HIS A 50 -1.53 9.04 1.63
C HIS A 50 -1.00 9.96 0.52
N GLU A 51 0.15 10.60 0.72
CA GLU A 51 0.78 11.46 -0.29
C GLU A 51 1.13 10.67 -1.57
N ALA A 52 1.69 9.47 -1.43
CA ALA A 52 2.01 8.61 -2.56
C ALA A 52 0.76 8.19 -3.34
N LEU A 53 -0.29 7.76 -2.65
CA LEU A 53 -1.56 7.37 -3.28
C LEU A 53 -2.24 8.58 -3.95
N HIS A 54 -2.20 9.75 -3.31
CA HIS A 54 -2.75 10.98 -3.87
C HIS A 54 -2.03 11.37 -5.17
N GLY A 55 -0.70 11.23 -5.23
CA GLY A 55 0.08 11.47 -6.45
C GLY A 55 -0.38 10.59 -7.61
N VAL A 56 -0.44 9.28 -7.38
CA VAL A 56 -0.88 8.31 -8.40
C VAL A 56 -2.29 8.62 -8.92
N LEU A 57 -3.24 8.88 -8.02
CA LEU A 57 -4.64 9.14 -8.40
C LEU A 57 -4.83 10.49 -9.10
N SER A 58 -3.97 11.48 -8.79
CA SER A 58 -4.02 12.81 -9.43
C SER A 58 -3.42 12.79 -10.84
N ASP A 59 -2.39 11.97 -11.05
CA ASP A 59 -1.74 11.81 -12.36
C ASP A 59 -2.65 11.06 -13.36
N GLU A 60 -3.31 9.99 -12.92
CA GLU A 60 -4.31 9.26 -13.73
C GLU A 60 -5.51 10.14 -14.11
N SER A 61 -5.92 11.03 -13.20
CA SER A 61 -6.98 12.01 -13.47
C SER A 61 -6.58 13.04 -14.54
N SER A 62 -5.28 13.25 -14.74
CA SER A 62 -4.75 14.19 -15.73
C SER A 62 -4.58 13.54 -17.11
N ASP A 63 -4.25 12.25 -17.20
CA ASP A 63 -4.14 11.52 -18.48
C ASP A 63 -5.50 11.35 -19.18
N SER A 64 -6.58 11.19 -18.41
CA SER A 64 -7.94 11.13 -18.93
C SER A 64 -8.43 12.44 -19.58
N GLY A 65 -7.70 13.56 -19.42
CA GLY A 65 -8.03 14.88 -19.98
C GLY A 65 -7.36 15.21 -21.32
N ALA A 66 -6.34 14.45 -21.76
CA ALA A 66 -5.56 14.76 -22.97
C ALA A 66 -6.03 13.99 -24.23
N GLN A 67 -6.84 12.94 -24.07
CA GLN A 67 -7.38 12.14 -25.17
C GLN A 67 -8.78 12.60 -25.58
N GLY A 68 -8.90 13.84 -26.07
CA GLY A 68 -10.22 14.41 -26.39
C GLY A 68 -10.19 15.74 -27.14
N SER A 69 -9.42 15.83 -28.22
CA SER A 69 -9.60 16.89 -29.23
C SER A 69 -9.11 16.38 -30.58
N ALA A 70 -10.05 15.86 -31.37
CA ALA A 70 -9.93 15.61 -32.80
C ALA A 70 -10.89 16.56 -33.53
#